data_AF-A0A6C0CDA5-F1
#
_entry.id   AF-A0A6C0CDA5-F1
#
_cell.length_a   1.000
_cell.length_b   1.000
_cell.length_c   1.000
_cell.angle_alpha   90.00
_cell.angle_beta   90.00
_cell.angle_gamma   90.00
#
_symmetry.space_group_name_H-M   'P 1'
#
loop_
_entity.id
_entity.type
_entity.pdbx_description
1 polymer ?
#
loop_
_entity_poly.entity_id
_entity_poly.type
_entity_poly.pdbx_seq_one_letter_code
_entity_poly.pdbx_strand_id
1 'polypeptide(L)'
;MEHTHPIMNKIQNISVEYIKPLVIPDANAIKIEHDEEEEFIDDKTVFKKVIDTFVIEHMLGRPESKMKFLDLIACGYNNVFERYKARHNLNDQQLIFIYKGGNILRIHKKRAVEYLPAKIQMMINEKYDPDFQKSDDDFTIYIDPACPDFDHIIDDVKSLSFSVLEIIRDELAANRKEYFDFYNYDNAKKNEVLIELGEKIANVFDDLKNNEVDSQFMGYHFMELKFDEPSYILTNKSSKVNIDGTWTQLIDTNDFRTKLAIDNDTSAFRHDFGMKKSPDGKYHMLTPLDLAGSNKSPIFLSDNETLTFTKVGGTITSFILQRAKLNVKMFIQKDSHHNFTNIAGELIDVSIPEKNDNGLSGFYKKIKETDISHYVENYTFEYNGRRFNLNCYTIDYLIDDLGRMLFTDSELPWKDSKYAKRIRRLFLLYLIKLLTSNHTFDEIAGFFLQTHGIFGQDSYAFIQPFVSKFGFMKQFFENFFDLKQKIDKISDPVEKAEQMIKYEEYVNTVTDNFNFLQSVFKDQINISRTKPLEDSVIGAIVNRSIDNKMPITIEQLGGNDLYYYKKYLKYKGKYLREINKSYY
;
A
#
# COMPACT_ATOMS: atom_id res chain seq x y z
N MET A 1 10.26 -28.37 -11.96
CA MET A 1 10.34 -29.04 -10.65
C MET A 1 9.58 -28.17 -9.68
N GLU A 2 8.40 -28.60 -9.23
CA GLU A 2 7.64 -27.89 -8.22
C GLU A 2 8.46 -27.92 -6.92
N HIS A 3 9.00 -26.77 -6.53
CA HIS A 3 9.52 -26.58 -5.18
C HIS A 3 8.33 -26.51 -4.24
N THR A 4 7.94 -27.64 -3.66
CA THR A 4 7.02 -27.64 -2.52
C THR A 4 7.72 -26.95 -1.36
N HIS A 5 7.27 -25.73 -1.03
CA HIS A 5 7.78 -24.98 0.12
C HIS A 5 7.58 -25.85 1.39
N PRO A 6 8.54 -25.94 2.34
CA PRO A 6 8.40 -26.74 3.56
C PRO A 6 7.13 -26.42 4.37
N ILE A 7 6.64 -25.19 4.24
CA ILE A 7 5.40 -24.70 4.84
C ILE A 7 4.14 -25.31 4.22
N MET A 8 4.22 -25.86 3.01
CA MET A 8 3.09 -26.53 2.35
C MET A 8 2.55 -27.65 3.22
N ASN A 9 3.38 -28.39 3.95
CA ASN A 9 2.88 -29.42 4.87
C ASN A 9 2.12 -28.82 6.06
N LYS A 10 2.54 -27.67 6.59
CA LYS A 10 1.83 -26.96 7.68
C LYS A 10 0.50 -26.38 7.20
N ILE A 11 0.50 -25.76 6.00
CA ILE A 11 -0.72 -25.25 5.35
C ILE A 11 -1.65 -26.41 4.97
N GLN A 12 -1.09 -27.54 4.53
CA GLN A 12 -1.84 -28.73 4.14
C GLN A 12 -2.62 -29.32 5.31
N ASN A 13 -2.14 -29.12 6.54
CA ASN A 13 -2.75 -29.60 7.78
C ASN A 13 -3.73 -28.60 8.42
N ILE A 14 -3.98 -27.42 7.82
CA ILE A 14 -5.10 -26.57 8.25
C ILE A 14 -6.39 -27.32 7.92
N SER A 15 -6.99 -27.96 8.94
CA SER A 15 -8.20 -28.73 8.76
C SER A 15 -9.39 -27.79 8.53
N VAL A 16 -10.09 -27.96 7.40
CA VAL A 16 -11.35 -27.25 7.10
C VAL A 16 -12.55 -27.98 7.73
N GLU A 17 -12.30 -29.02 8.52
CA GLU A 17 -13.32 -29.85 9.14
C GLU A 17 -13.69 -29.28 10.51
N TYR A 18 -14.88 -28.67 10.58
CA TYR A 18 -15.52 -28.08 11.77
C TYR A 18 -15.00 -26.71 12.21
N ILE A 19 -15.41 -25.67 11.49
CA ILE A 19 -15.68 -24.37 12.12
C ILE A 19 -17.15 -24.44 12.55
N LYS A 20 -17.42 -24.59 13.86
CA LYS A 20 -18.79 -24.44 14.37
C LYS A 20 -19.13 -22.95 14.31
N PRO A 21 -20.31 -22.54 13.82
CA PRO A 21 -20.73 -21.15 13.91
C PRO A 21 -20.75 -20.74 15.37
N LEU A 22 -19.95 -19.73 15.70
CA LEU A 22 -20.02 -19.11 17.02
C LEU A 22 -21.31 -18.29 17.02
N VAL A 23 -22.34 -18.76 17.72
CA VAL A 23 -23.52 -17.93 18.01
C VAL A 23 -23.07 -16.85 18.98
N ILE A 24 -22.79 -15.65 18.46
CA ILE A 24 -22.50 -14.47 19.27
C ILE A 24 -23.85 -13.91 19.73
N PRO A 25 -24.12 -13.80 21.05
CA PRO A 25 -25.24 -13.00 21.54
C PRO A 25 -24.94 -11.53 21.22
N ASP A 26 -25.87 -10.85 20.54
CA ASP A 26 -25.83 -9.43 20.15
C ASP A 26 -24.70 -8.62 20.79
N ALA A 27 -23.58 -8.53 20.08
CA ALA A 27 -22.57 -7.55 20.39
C ALA A 27 -23.13 -6.19 19.97
N ASN A 28 -23.66 -5.44 20.94
CA ASN A 28 -23.91 -4.02 20.75
C ASN A 28 -22.64 -3.41 20.17
N ALA A 29 -22.69 -3.07 18.87
CA ALA A 29 -21.64 -2.35 18.19
C ALA A 29 -21.31 -1.12 19.03
N ILE A 30 -20.06 -1.02 19.49
CA ILE A 30 -19.56 0.22 20.05
C ILE A 30 -19.59 1.21 18.90
N LYS A 31 -20.67 2.00 18.80
CA LYS A 31 -20.68 3.22 18.01
C LYS A 31 -19.60 4.10 18.62
N ILE A 32 -18.46 4.23 17.95
CA ILE A 32 -17.60 5.37 18.15
C ILE A 32 -18.35 6.52 17.49
N GLU A 33 -19.18 7.21 18.26
CA GLU A 33 -19.65 8.53 17.88
C GLU A 33 -18.40 9.41 17.88
N HIS A 34 -17.92 9.73 16.67
CA HIS A 34 -16.97 10.82 16.50
C HIS A 34 -17.73 12.09 16.85
N ASP A 35 -17.37 12.75 17.96
CA ASP A 35 -17.67 14.17 18.12
C ASP A 35 -17.13 14.88 16.87
N GLU A 36 -18.02 15.54 16.12
CA GLU A 36 -17.77 16.06 14.77
C GLU A 36 -16.78 17.25 14.71
N GLU A 37 -16.03 17.57 15.78
CA GLU A 37 -15.30 18.84 15.86
C GLU A 37 -13.77 18.76 16.00
N GLU A 38 -13.14 17.61 16.20
CA GLU A 38 -11.66 17.51 16.16
C GLU A 38 -11.16 16.28 15.38
N GLU A 39 -10.39 16.52 14.31
CA GLU A 39 -9.71 15.47 13.54
C GLU A 39 -8.73 14.74 14.48
N PHE A 40 -8.93 13.43 14.71
CA PHE A 40 -8.00 12.64 15.52
C PHE A 40 -6.60 12.64 14.86
N ILE A 41 -5.64 13.33 15.47
CA ILE A 41 -4.25 13.36 15.01
C ILE A 41 -3.47 12.22 15.67
N ASP A 42 -3.11 11.19 14.90
CA ASP A 42 -2.14 10.18 15.36
C ASP A 42 -0.71 10.73 15.22
N ASP A 43 -0.22 11.38 16.28
CA ASP A 43 1.14 11.91 16.38
C ASP A 43 2.24 10.87 16.11
N LYS A 44 1.94 9.56 16.22
CA LYS A 44 2.93 8.51 15.94
C LYS A 44 3.15 8.29 14.45
N THR A 45 2.30 8.85 13.58
CA THR A 45 2.36 8.65 12.14
C THR A 45 3.71 9.02 11.53
N VAL A 46 4.33 10.11 12.00
CA VAL A 46 5.66 10.54 11.51
C VAL A 46 6.76 9.54 11.86
N PHE A 47 6.71 8.94 13.05
CA PHE A 47 7.65 7.90 13.46
C PHE A 47 7.40 6.57 12.75
N LYS A 48 6.13 6.17 12.59
CA LYS A 48 5.75 4.95 11.85
C LYS A 48 6.33 4.95 10.44
N LYS A 49 6.19 6.05 9.70
CA LYS A 49 6.77 6.21 8.34
C LYS A 49 8.28 5.95 8.29
N VAL A 50 9.03 6.36 9.32
CA VAL A 50 10.46 6.09 9.42
C VAL A 50 10.73 4.59 9.59
N ILE A 51 9.95 3.91 10.43
CA ILE A 51 10.05 2.45 10.64
C ILE A 51 9.61 1.68 9.40
N ASP A 52 8.53 2.06 8.75
CA ASP A 52 8.05 1.43 7.51
C ASP A 52 9.11 1.54 6.41
N THR A 53 9.75 2.71 6.29
CA THR A 53 10.90 2.90 5.39
C THR A 53 12.04 1.95 5.72
N PHE A 54 12.39 1.78 7.01
CA PHE A 54 13.40 0.80 7.43
C PHE A 54 13.01 -0.64 7.05
N VAL A 55 11.76 -1.04 7.25
CA VAL A 55 11.28 -2.37 6.84
C VAL A 55 11.44 -2.54 5.33
N ILE A 56 10.99 -1.56 4.56
CA ILE A 56 10.99 -1.57 3.10
C ILE A 56 12.43 -1.63 2.53
N GLU A 57 13.36 -0.88 3.10
CA GLU A 57 14.73 -0.70 2.57
C GLU A 57 15.72 -1.72 3.11
N HIS A 58 15.60 -2.11 4.38
CA HIS A 58 16.60 -2.92 5.07
C HIS A 58 16.11 -4.30 5.48
N MET A 59 14.79 -4.52 5.60
CA MET A 59 14.25 -5.87 5.85
C MET A 59 13.90 -6.55 4.52
N LEU A 60 13.15 -5.88 3.64
CA LEU A 60 12.67 -6.40 2.36
C LEU A 60 13.33 -5.69 1.17
N GLY A 61 14.58 -5.28 1.33
CA GLY A 61 15.35 -4.47 0.40
C GLY A 61 15.69 -5.21 -0.89
N ARG A 62 16.31 -6.39 -0.81
CA ARG A 62 16.76 -7.17 -1.98
C ARG A 62 15.56 -7.81 -2.70
N PRO A 63 15.59 -7.85 -4.05
CA PRO A 63 14.56 -8.54 -4.83
C PRO A 63 14.37 -10.00 -4.43
N GLU A 64 15.44 -10.72 -4.07
CA GLU A 64 15.32 -12.11 -3.62
C GLU A 64 14.48 -12.27 -2.35
N SER A 65 14.74 -11.43 -1.34
CA SER A 65 14.00 -11.44 -0.07
C SER A 65 12.55 -11.04 -0.26
N LYS A 66 12.30 -10.02 -1.11
CA LYS A 66 10.93 -9.62 -1.49
C LYS A 66 10.19 -10.72 -2.26
N MET A 67 10.87 -11.43 -3.17
CA MET A 67 10.32 -12.57 -3.91
C MET A 67 9.85 -13.65 -2.93
N LYS A 68 10.75 -14.09 -2.04
CA LYS A 68 10.46 -15.14 -1.05
C LYS A 68 9.32 -14.74 -0.11
N PHE A 69 9.31 -13.48 0.32
CA PHE A 69 8.27 -12.93 1.20
C PHE A 69 6.88 -12.93 0.54
N LEU A 70 6.77 -12.43 -0.70
CA LEU A 70 5.49 -12.41 -1.42
C LEU A 70 5.04 -13.81 -1.86
N ASP A 71 5.97 -14.67 -2.26
CA ASP A 71 5.70 -16.06 -2.61
C ASP A 71 5.13 -16.82 -1.40
N LEU A 72 5.69 -16.62 -0.20
CA LEU A 72 5.18 -17.19 1.05
C LEU A 72 3.72 -16.77 1.31
N ILE A 73 3.40 -15.49 1.15
CA ILE A 73 2.03 -14.97 1.34
C ILE A 73 1.09 -15.53 0.28
N ALA A 74 1.48 -15.48 -0.99
CA ALA A 74 0.70 -15.99 -2.13
C ALA A 74 0.39 -17.47 -1.96
N CYS A 75 1.39 -18.29 -1.64
CA CYS A 75 1.20 -19.70 -1.34
C CYS A 75 0.29 -19.93 -0.13
N GLY A 76 0.48 -19.17 0.95
CA GLY A 76 -0.37 -19.24 2.15
C GLY A 76 -1.85 -19.11 1.82
N TYR A 77 -2.21 -17.97 1.24
CA TYR A 77 -3.60 -17.63 0.96
C TYR A 77 -4.22 -18.43 -0.18
N ASN A 78 -3.53 -18.59 -1.31
CA ASN A 78 -4.10 -19.30 -2.46
C ASN A 78 -4.42 -20.76 -2.10
N ASN A 79 -3.52 -21.46 -1.41
CA ASN A 79 -3.77 -22.86 -1.06
C ASN A 79 -4.96 -23.03 -0.10
N VAL A 80 -5.10 -22.15 0.89
CA VAL A 80 -6.21 -22.22 1.85
C VAL A 80 -7.52 -21.89 1.17
N PHE A 81 -7.58 -20.83 0.36
CA PHE A 81 -8.81 -20.43 -0.29
C PHE A 81 -9.23 -21.32 -1.44
N GLU A 82 -8.32 -21.93 -2.21
CA GLU A 82 -8.69 -22.94 -3.21
C GLU A 82 -9.41 -24.13 -2.55
N ARG A 83 -8.92 -24.59 -1.40
CA ARG A 83 -9.55 -25.68 -0.64
C ARG A 83 -10.89 -25.28 -0.07
N TYR A 84 -10.97 -24.07 0.49
CA TYR A 84 -12.20 -23.55 1.04
C TYR A 84 -13.27 -23.41 -0.06
N LYS A 85 -12.92 -22.82 -1.21
CA LYS A 85 -13.80 -22.74 -2.38
C LYS A 85 -14.30 -24.10 -2.83
N ALA A 86 -13.40 -25.08 -2.99
CA ALA A 86 -13.75 -26.44 -3.40
C ALA A 86 -14.73 -27.12 -2.42
N ARG A 87 -14.54 -26.92 -1.11
CA ARG A 87 -15.41 -27.51 -0.07
C ARG A 87 -16.79 -26.88 -0.01
N HIS A 88 -16.88 -25.57 -0.25
CA HIS A 88 -18.12 -24.80 -0.17
C HIS A 88 -18.78 -24.57 -1.54
N ASN A 89 -18.27 -25.21 -2.60
CA ASN A 89 -18.71 -25.05 -3.99
C ASN A 89 -18.75 -23.57 -4.44
N LEU A 90 -17.79 -22.77 -3.98
CA LEU A 90 -17.64 -21.38 -4.42
C LEU A 90 -16.84 -21.34 -5.71
N ASN A 91 -17.24 -20.46 -6.64
CA ASN A 91 -16.46 -20.19 -7.84
C ASN A 91 -15.36 -19.14 -7.58
N ASP A 92 -14.46 -18.96 -8.54
CA ASP A 92 -13.29 -18.07 -8.44
C ASP A 92 -13.64 -16.58 -8.28
N GLN A 93 -14.87 -16.17 -8.61
CA GLN A 93 -15.33 -14.79 -8.47
C GLN A 93 -15.97 -14.54 -7.09
N GLN A 94 -16.42 -15.59 -6.39
CA GLN A 94 -17.11 -15.47 -5.12
C GLN A 94 -16.18 -15.29 -3.92
N LEU A 95 -14.92 -15.72 -4.03
CA LEU A 95 -13.87 -15.51 -3.02
C LEU A 95 -12.54 -15.23 -3.72
N ILE A 96 -12.07 -13.97 -3.64
CA ILE A 96 -10.89 -13.51 -4.37
C ILE A 96 -9.87 -12.92 -3.39
N PHE A 97 -8.64 -13.43 -3.40
CA PHE A 97 -7.49 -12.80 -2.75
C PHE A 97 -6.73 -11.92 -3.74
N ILE A 98 -6.54 -10.65 -3.41
CA ILE A 98 -5.97 -9.64 -4.31
C ILE A 98 -4.81 -8.93 -3.63
N TYR A 99 -3.68 -8.83 -4.33
CA TYR A 99 -2.58 -7.94 -4.00
C TYR A 99 -2.86 -6.54 -4.58
N LYS A 100 -2.87 -5.53 -3.72
CA LYS A 100 -3.29 -4.17 -4.05
C LYS A 100 -2.28 -3.12 -3.58
N GLY A 101 -2.69 -1.86 -3.58
CA GLY A 101 -1.93 -0.76 -2.99
C GLY A 101 -0.92 -0.11 -3.94
N GLY A 102 0.03 0.61 -3.34
CA GLY A 102 0.99 1.45 -4.06
C GLY A 102 1.96 0.66 -4.95
N ASN A 103 2.26 -0.58 -4.57
CA ASN A 103 3.22 -1.42 -5.29
C ASN A 103 2.71 -1.85 -6.69
N ILE A 104 1.41 -2.10 -6.85
CA ILE A 104 0.81 -2.40 -8.16
C ILE A 104 0.87 -1.19 -9.10
N LEU A 105 0.53 0.00 -8.60
CA LEU A 105 0.66 1.25 -9.35
C LEU A 105 2.09 1.49 -9.82
N ARG A 106 3.09 1.22 -8.96
CA ARG A 106 4.51 1.33 -9.28
C ARG A 106 4.93 0.35 -10.38
N ILE A 107 4.41 -0.88 -10.37
CA ILE A 107 4.67 -1.87 -11.43
C ILE A 107 4.15 -1.35 -12.78
N HIS A 108 2.88 -0.91 -12.84
CA HIS A 108 2.32 -0.40 -14.09
C HIS A 108 3.08 0.81 -14.61
N LYS A 109 3.47 1.74 -13.72
CA LYS A 109 4.35 2.86 -14.07
C LYS A 109 5.65 2.36 -14.71
N LYS A 110 6.39 1.48 -14.04
CA LYS A 110 7.69 1.03 -14.53
C LYS A 110 7.58 0.32 -15.88
N ARG A 111 6.58 -0.55 -16.04
CA ARG A 111 6.32 -1.24 -17.32
C ARG A 111 6.04 -0.23 -18.41
N ALA A 112 5.14 0.73 -18.20
CA ALA A 112 4.81 1.72 -19.21
C ALA A 112 6.01 2.62 -19.56
N VAL A 113 6.75 3.08 -18.55
CA VAL A 113 7.84 4.05 -18.72
C VAL A 113 9.08 3.42 -19.34
N GLU A 114 9.40 2.16 -19.05
CA GLU A 114 10.65 1.52 -19.51
C GLU A 114 10.82 1.54 -21.04
N TYR A 115 9.71 1.57 -21.79
CA TYR A 115 9.72 1.56 -23.25
C TYR A 115 9.64 2.94 -23.91
N LEU A 116 9.51 4.01 -23.12
CA LEU A 116 9.45 5.37 -23.64
C LEU A 116 10.85 5.89 -24.00
N PRO A 117 10.99 6.92 -24.85
CA PRO A 117 12.28 7.57 -25.08
C PRO A 117 12.88 8.14 -23.79
N ALA A 118 14.20 8.04 -23.63
CA ALA A 118 14.89 8.37 -22.38
C ALA A 118 14.57 9.77 -21.81
N LYS A 119 14.39 10.77 -22.69
CA LYS A 119 13.98 12.13 -22.28
C LYS A 119 12.61 12.11 -21.59
N ILE A 120 11.64 11.40 -22.15
CA ILE A 120 10.29 11.27 -21.60
C ILE A 120 10.32 10.46 -20.30
N GLN A 121 11.11 9.38 -20.24
CA GLN A 121 11.29 8.62 -19.00
C GLN A 121 11.75 9.54 -17.86
N MET A 122 12.76 10.38 -18.13
CA MET A 122 13.29 11.33 -17.15
C MET A 122 12.22 12.32 -16.69
N MET A 123 11.47 12.92 -17.62
CA MET A 123 10.38 13.85 -17.29
C MET A 123 9.30 13.20 -16.41
N ILE A 124 8.88 11.97 -16.74
CA ILE A 124 7.86 11.23 -15.97
C ILE A 124 8.37 10.86 -14.59
N ASN A 125 9.62 10.39 -14.50
CA ASN A 125 10.22 10.02 -13.22
C ASN A 125 10.40 11.23 -12.31
N GLU A 126 10.96 12.33 -12.82
CA GLU A 126 11.12 13.59 -12.07
C GLU A 126 9.79 14.11 -11.52
N LYS A 127 8.70 14.08 -12.31
CA LYS A 127 7.40 14.57 -11.85
C LYS A 127 6.68 13.62 -10.89
N TYR A 128 6.72 12.31 -11.14
CA TYR A 128 5.84 11.35 -10.47
C TYR A 128 6.53 10.38 -9.51
N ASP A 129 7.86 10.22 -9.50
CA ASP A 129 8.53 9.28 -8.58
C ASP A 129 8.17 9.48 -7.09
N PRO A 130 8.03 10.72 -6.57
CA PRO A 130 7.66 10.94 -5.17
C PRO A 130 6.34 10.27 -4.75
N ASP A 131 5.40 10.08 -5.67
CA ASP A 131 4.07 9.50 -5.38
C ASP A 131 3.99 7.98 -5.59
N PHE A 132 5.04 7.40 -6.16
CA PHE A 132 5.15 5.97 -6.52
C PHE A 132 6.33 5.31 -5.80
N GLN A 133 6.68 5.84 -4.62
CA GLN A 133 7.59 5.19 -3.69
C GLN A 133 7.06 3.82 -3.29
N LYS A 134 8.00 2.90 -2.99
CA LYS A 134 7.68 1.57 -2.49
C LYS A 134 6.87 1.73 -1.19
N SER A 135 5.83 0.92 -1.04
CA SER A 135 4.98 0.91 0.14
C SER A 135 4.95 -0.49 0.75
N ASP A 136 4.26 -0.58 1.87
CA ASP A 136 3.90 -1.83 2.52
C ASP A 136 3.07 -2.72 1.59
N ASP A 137 3.00 -4.00 1.92
CA ASP A 137 2.27 -4.99 1.11
C ASP A 137 0.81 -5.07 1.55
N ASP A 138 -0.05 -4.42 0.78
CA ASP A 138 -1.49 -4.39 0.98
C ASP A 138 -2.19 -5.53 0.21
N PHE A 139 -3.07 -6.24 0.91
CA PHE A 139 -3.91 -7.27 0.34
C PHE A 139 -5.38 -7.02 0.68
N THR A 140 -6.28 -7.59 -0.12
CA THR A 140 -7.69 -7.64 0.20
C THR A 140 -8.29 -8.99 -0.14
N ILE A 141 -9.27 -9.41 0.65
CA ILE A 141 -10.08 -10.59 0.38
C ILE A 141 -11.50 -10.12 0.09
N TYR A 142 -11.98 -10.35 -1.13
CA TYR A 142 -13.34 -10.03 -1.53
C TYR A 142 -14.21 -11.27 -1.50
N ILE A 143 -15.41 -11.12 -0.95
CA ILE A 143 -16.46 -12.13 -0.90
C ILE A 143 -17.66 -11.55 -1.64
N ASP A 144 -18.29 -12.29 -2.56
CA ASP A 144 -19.46 -11.79 -3.28
C ASP A 144 -20.65 -11.60 -2.30
N PRO A 145 -21.18 -10.37 -2.12
CA PRO A 145 -22.30 -10.12 -1.23
C PRO A 145 -23.59 -10.85 -1.63
N ALA A 146 -23.67 -11.38 -2.85
CA ALA A 146 -24.77 -12.21 -3.33
C ALA A 146 -24.67 -13.69 -2.90
N CYS A 147 -23.60 -14.11 -2.23
CA CYS A 147 -23.50 -15.46 -1.68
C CYS A 147 -24.61 -15.68 -0.62
N PRO A 148 -25.43 -16.75 -0.72
CA PRO A 148 -26.50 -17.02 0.22
C PRO A 148 -26.03 -17.11 1.68
N ASP A 149 -24.86 -17.71 1.91
CA ASP A 149 -24.26 -17.89 3.24
C ASP A 149 -23.14 -16.88 3.52
N PHE A 150 -23.23 -15.65 3.00
CA PHE A 150 -22.19 -14.62 3.14
C PHE A 150 -21.70 -14.47 4.58
N ASP A 151 -22.63 -14.42 5.54
CA ASP A 151 -22.30 -14.12 6.95
C ASP A 151 -21.48 -15.27 7.58
N HIS A 152 -21.73 -16.51 7.18
CA HIS A 152 -20.89 -17.65 7.58
C HIS A 152 -19.54 -17.63 6.85
N ILE A 153 -19.56 -17.32 5.55
CA ILE A 153 -18.34 -17.30 4.72
C ILE A 153 -17.36 -16.24 5.22
N ILE A 154 -17.84 -15.06 5.59
CA ILE A 154 -16.96 -14.00 6.10
C ILE A 154 -16.33 -14.39 7.43
N ASP A 155 -17.06 -15.02 8.35
CA ASP A 155 -16.51 -15.47 9.63
C ASP A 155 -15.45 -16.57 9.46
N ASP A 156 -15.68 -17.52 8.55
CA ASP A 156 -14.70 -18.54 8.18
C ASP A 156 -13.45 -17.89 7.55
N VAL A 157 -13.65 -16.98 6.60
CA VAL A 157 -12.55 -16.29 5.89
C VAL A 157 -11.72 -15.42 6.85
N LYS A 158 -12.35 -14.72 7.81
CA LYS A 158 -11.65 -13.97 8.87
C LYS A 158 -10.73 -14.91 9.66
N SER A 159 -11.26 -16.05 10.11
CA SER A 159 -10.53 -17.02 10.94
C SER A 159 -9.39 -17.69 10.17
N LEU A 160 -9.65 -18.05 8.91
CA LEU A 160 -8.66 -18.65 8.01
C LEU A 160 -7.55 -17.66 7.68
N SER A 161 -7.89 -16.41 7.38
CA SER A 161 -6.92 -15.35 7.09
C SER A 161 -5.98 -15.11 8.28
N PHE A 162 -6.53 -15.05 9.51
CA PHE A 162 -5.70 -14.90 10.71
C PHE A 162 -4.77 -16.11 10.90
N SER A 163 -5.28 -17.33 10.72
CA SER A 163 -4.49 -18.56 10.82
C SER A 163 -3.35 -18.61 9.80
N VAL A 164 -3.60 -18.15 8.57
CA VAL A 164 -2.56 -18.01 7.53
C VAL A 164 -1.49 -17.02 7.99
N LEU A 165 -1.88 -15.87 8.55
CA LEU A 165 -0.93 -14.90 9.10
C LEU A 165 -0.10 -15.45 10.26
N GLU A 166 -0.68 -16.30 11.12
CA GLU A 166 0.08 -16.97 12.21
C GLU A 166 1.16 -17.89 11.66
N ILE A 167 0.81 -18.69 10.65
CA ILE A 167 1.75 -19.60 9.99
C ILE A 167 2.85 -18.80 9.28
N ILE A 168 2.49 -17.71 8.59
CA ILE A 168 3.46 -16.82 7.95
C ILE A 168 4.37 -16.17 9.00
N ARG A 169 3.83 -15.63 10.10
CA ARG A 169 4.59 -15.03 11.20
C ARG A 169 5.62 -16.01 11.76
N ASP A 170 5.19 -17.24 12.04
CA ASP A 170 6.05 -18.27 12.64
C ASP A 170 7.17 -18.68 11.68
N GLU A 171 6.88 -18.75 10.38
CA GLU A 171 7.88 -19.00 9.35
C GLU A 171 8.90 -17.85 9.26
N LEU A 172 8.43 -16.60 9.20
CA LEU A 172 9.29 -15.42 9.17
C LEU A 172 10.17 -15.33 10.42
N ALA A 173 9.64 -15.71 11.58
CA ALA A 173 10.36 -15.72 12.86
C ALA A 173 11.43 -16.83 12.93
N ALA A 174 11.11 -18.02 12.45
CA ALA A 174 12.02 -19.16 12.43
C ALA A 174 13.14 -18.97 11.41
N ASN A 175 12.84 -18.36 10.25
CA ASN A 175 13.73 -18.29 9.10
C ASN A 175 14.10 -16.84 8.72
N ARG A 176 14.38 -15.99 9.72
CA ARG A 176 14.65 -14.55 9.54
C ARG A 176 15.69 -14.22 8.48
N LYS A 177 16.80 -14.97 8.38
CA LYS A 177 17.85 -14.75 7.37
C LYS A 177 17.38 -15.07 5.95
N GLU A 178 16.38 -15.92 5.77
CA GLU A 178 15.85 -16.24 4.45
C GLU A 178 14.99 -15.10 3.88
N TYR A 179 14.17 -14.49 4.74
CA TYR A 179 13.17 -13.50 4.33
C TYR A 179 13.62 -12.06 4.53
N PHE A 180 14.54 -11.79 5.47
CA PHE A 180 14.93 -10.42 5.84
C PHE A 180 16.42 -10.15 5.65
N ASP A 181 16.74 -9.10 4.90
CA ASP A 181 18.11 -8.75 4.53
C ASP A 181 18.97 -8.32 5.71
N PHE A 182 18.39 -7.53 6.62
CA PHE A 182 19.07 -7.01 7.80
C PHE A 182 19.81 -8.10 8.59
N TYR A 183 19.24 -9.30 8.70
CA TYR A 183 19.85 -10.40 9.45
C TYR A 183 21.06 -11.03 8.76
N ASN A 184 21.23 -10.80 7.44
CA ASN A 184 22.38 -11.25 6.66
C ASN A 184 23.52 -10.22 6.64
N TYR A 185 23.29 -8.98 7.05
CA TYR A 185 24.34 -7.98 7.14
C TYR A 185 25.38 -8.36 8.20
N ASP A 186 26.63 -7.98 7.95
CA ASP A 186 27.66 -8.01 8.98
C ASP A 186 27.39 -6.96 10.07
N ASN A 187 28.11 -7.06 11.20
CA ASN A 187 27.89 -6.17 12.34
C ASN A 187 28.18 -4.69 12.03
N ALA A 188 29.12 -4.41 11.11
CA ALA A 188 29.44 -3.04 10.73
C ALA A 188 28.28 -2.41 9.97
N LYS A 189 27.73 -3.12 8.98
CA LYS A 189 26.58 -2.64 8.21
C LYS A 189 25.30 -2.57 9.05
N LYS A 190 25.07 -3.53 9.96
CA LYS A 190 23.94 -3.44 10.93
C LYS A 190 24.04 -2.17 11.78
N ASN A 191 25.23 -1.88 12.31
CA ASN A 191 25.44 -0.70 13.12
C ASN A 191 25.24 0.59 12.32
N GLU A 192 25.72 0.66 11.08
CA GLU A 192 25.49 1.80 10.17
C GLU A 192 23.99 2.06 9.95
N VAL A 193 23.24 1.01 9.57
CA VAL A 193 21.79 1.11 9.32
C VAL A 193 21.02 1.53 10.57
N LEU A 194 21.40 1.00 11.73
CA LEU A 194 20.76 1.36 12.99
C LEU A 194 21.08 2.81 13.39
N ILE A 195 22.32 3.28 13.24
CA ILE A 195 22.66 4.68 13.50
C ILE A 195 21.84 5.62 12.61
N GLU A 196 21.76 5.33 11.30
CA GLU A 196 20.96 6.12 10.36
C GLU A 196 19.48 6.17 10.77
N LEU A 197 18.91 5.03 11.20
CA LEU A 197 17.55 4.96 11.70
C LEU A 197 17.35 5.84 12.96
N GLY A 198 18.30 5.81 13.89
CA GLY A 198 18.27 6.64 15.10
C GLY A 198 18.33 8.13 14.82
N GLU A 199 19.16 8.53 13.86
CA GLU A 199 19.25 9.92 13.40
C GLU A 199 17.94 10.37 12.74
N LYS A 200 17.34 9.54 11.88
CA LYS A 200 16.03 9.85 11.27
C LYS A 200 14.95 10.05 12.34
N ILE A 201 14.89 9.22 13.38
CA ILE A 201 13.94 9.38 14.48
C ILE A 201 14.23 10.63 15.30
N ALA A 202 15.51 10.90 15.62
CA ALA A 202 15.88 12.10 16.35
C ALA A 202 15.46 13.38 15.61
N ASN A 203 15.65 13.43 14.29
CA ASN A 203 15.24 14.56 13.47
C ASN A 203 13.72 14.81 13.53
N VAL A 204 12.90 13.75 13.62
CA VAL A 204 11.45 13.91 13.80
C VAL A 204 11.13 14.64 15.12
N PHE A 205 11.84 14.36 16.21
CA PHE A 205 11.66 15.10 17.47
C PHE A 205 12.07 16.57 17.32
N ASP A 206 13.16 16.87 16.62
CA ASP A 206 13.61 18.23 16.37
C ASP A 206 12.58 19.01 15.53
N ASP A 207 12.00 18.38 14.50
CA ASP A 207 10.95 18.96 13.66
C ASP A 207 9.68 19.26 14.46
N LEU A 208 9.25 18.35 15.34
CA LEU A 208 8.09 18.56 16.21
C LEU A 208 8.30 19.74 17.15
N LYS A 209 9.53 19.91 17.67
CA LYS A 209 9.89 21.03 18.55
C LYS A 209 9.89 22.38 17.82
N ASN A 210 10.39 22.41 16.59
CA ASN A 210 10.58 23.66 15.84
C ASN A 210 9.28 24.20 15.21
N ASN A 211 8.30 23.33 14.96
CA ASN A 211 7.06 23.69 14.26
C ASN A 211 5.88 24.03 15.18
N GLU A 212 6.10 24.15 16.51
CA GLU A 212 5.06 24.40 17.52
C GLU A 212 3.80 23.52 17.36
N VAL A 213 3.99 22.30 16.86
CA VAL A 213 2.89 21.34 16.69
C VAL A 213 2.48 20.85 18.07
N ASP A 214 1.19 20.99 18.41
CA ASP A 214 0.65 20.41 19.63
C ASP A 214 0.71 18.88 19.53
N SER A 215 1.79 18.31 20.07
CA SER A 215 2.06 16.89 20.03
C SER A 215 2.36 16.35 21.42
N GLN A 216 1.88 15.14 21.70
CA GLN A 216 2.18 14.40 22.93
C GLN A 216 3.70 14.16 23.15
N PHE A 217 4.50 14.30 22.08
CA PHE A 217 5.95 14.14 22.11
C PHE A 217 6.70 15.46 22.38
N MET A 218 6.01 16.59 22.58
CA MET A 218 6.65 17.88 22.81
C MET A 218 7.51 17.89 24.09
N GLY A 219 8.78 18.25 23.92
CA GLY A 219 9.79 18.29 24.98
C GLY A 219 10.41 16.94 25.34
N TYR A 220 10.04 15.86 24.66
CA TYR A 220 10.77 14.59 24.75
C TYR A 220 11.99 14.59 23.83
N HIS A 221 13.00 13.81 24.19
CA HIS A 221 14.13 13.48 23.33
C HIS A 221 14.29 11.97 23.16
N PHE A 222 14.76 11.57 21.99
CA PHE A 222 15.00 10.19 21.63
C PHE A 222 16.23 9.62 22.35
N MET A 223 16.09 8.40 22.90
CA MET A 223 17.14 7.72 23.65
C MET A 223 17.55 6.37 23.04
N GLU A 224 16.59 5.51 22.74
CA GLU A 224 16.87 4.12 22.42
C GLU A 224 15.77 3.52 21.54
N LEU A 225 16.13 2.66 20.58
CA LEU A 225 15.19 1.77 19.90
C LEU A 225 15.50 0.32 20.27
N LYS A 226 14.45 -0.46 20.48
CA LYS A 226 14.53 -1.91 20.63
C LYS A 226 13.56 -2.58 19.68
N PHE A 227 14.07 -3.57 18.95
CA PHE A 227 13.27 -4.51 18.20
C PHE A 227 13.07 -5.71 19.12
N ASP A 228 11.93 -5.72 19.79
CA ASP A 228 11.70 -6.62 20.90
C ASP A 228 10.38 -7.36 20.81
N GLU A 229 10.27 -8.39 21.65
CA GLU A 229 9.02 -9.10 21.83
C GLU A 229 7.94 -8.11 22.31
N PRO A 230 6.73 -8.18 21.75
CA PRO A 230 5.62 -7.42 22.29
C PRO A 230 5.37 -7.86 23.73
N SER A 231 5.62 -6.99 24.70
CA SER A 231 5.32 -7.28 26.10
C SER A 231 3.81 -7.17 26.39
N TYR A 232 3.05 -6.53 25.50
CA TYR A 232 1.61 -6.33 25.60
C TYR A 232 1.00 -6.17 24.22
N ILE A 233 0.19 -7.13 23.78
CA ILE A 233 -0.81 -6.91 22.72
C ILE A 233 -2.13 -7.46 23.25
N LEU A 234 -3.07 -6.54 23.44
CA LEU A 234 -4.48 -6.85 23.69
C LEU A 234 -5.07 -7.38 22.37
N THR A 235 -5.11 -8.69 22.20
CA THR A 235 -6.06 -9.31 21.26
C THR A 235 -7.41 -9.34 21.97
N ASN A 236 -8.40 -8.59 21.45
CA ASN A 236 -9.78 -8.85 21.85
C ASN A 236 -10.19 -10.17 21.20
N LYS A 237 -10.25 -11.20 22.05
CA LYS A 237 -10.82 -12.54 21.85
C LYS A 237 -9.98 -13.63 21.16
N SER A 238 -10.15 -14.80 21.76
CA SER A 238 -9.58 -16.11 21.46
C SER A 238 -10.24 -16.75 20.24
N SER A 239 -9.47 -17.04 19.20
CA SER A 239 -9.85 -17.97 18.15
C SER A 239 -9.47 -19.40 18.57
N LYS A 240 -10.44 -20.32 18.58
CA LYS A 240 -10.20 -21.75 18.74
C LYS A 240 -10.15 -22.37 17.36
N VAL A 241 -9.00 -22.90 16.96
CA VAL A 241 -8.83 -23.66 15.72
C VAL A 241 -8.64 -25.14 16.08
N ASN A 242 -9.40 -26.02 15.43
CA ASN A 242 -9.27 -27.46 15.59
C ASN A 242 -8.16 -27.96 14.66
N ILE A 243 -7.02 -28.30 15.27
CA ILE A 243 -5.89 -28.94 14.60
C ILE A 243 -5.92 -30.40 15.07
N ASP A 244 -6.28 -31.29 14.15
CA ASP A 244 -6.03 -32.74 14.22
C ASP A 244 -6.94 -33.56 15.16
N GLY A 245 -8.12 -33.06 15.55
CA GLY A 245 -9.02 -33.80 16.44
C GLY A 245 -8.58 -33.78 17.90
N THR A 246 -7.52 -33.04 18.22
CA THR A 246 -7.16 -32.62 19.57
C THR A 246 -7.60 -31.17 19.78
N TRP A 247 -8.50 -30.94 20.74
CA TRP A 247 -8.82 -29.60 21.20
C TRP A 247 -7.60 -28.99 21.90
N THR A 248 -6.73 -28.30 21.17
CA THR A 248 -5.69 -27.48 21.79
C THR A 248 -6.30 -26.15 22.21
N GLN A 249 -6.31 -25.92 23.52
CA GLN A 249 -6.65 -24.64 24.13
C GLN A 249 -5.51 -23.66 23.82
N LEU A 250 -5.68 -22.78 22.82
CA LEU A 250 -4.83 -21.59 22.70
C LEU A 250 -5.29 -20.58 23.74
N ILE A 251 -4.59 -20.64 24.88
CA ILE A 251 -4.57 -19.68 26.00
C ILE A 251 -5.92 -19.52 26.72
N ASP A 252 -5.99 -20.17 27.88
CA ASP A 252 -6.98 -19.88 28.92
C ASP A 252 -6.84 -18.41 29.37
N THR A 253 -7.88 -17.62 29.10
CA THR A 253 -7.94 -16.19 29.47
C THR A 253 -8.08 -15.95 30.98
N ASN A 254 -8.14 -17.00 31.80
CA ASN A 254 -8.19 -16.86 33.26
C ASN A 254 -6.82 -16.92 33.97
N ASP A 255 -5.72 -17.31 33.30
CA ASP A 255 -4.39 -17.28 33.93
C ASP A 255 -3.60 -15.98 33.65
N PHE A 256 -4.13 -15.10 32.80
CA PHE A 256 -3.49 -13.83 32.44
C PHE A 256 -3.58 -12.74 33.53
N ARG A 257 -4.42 -12.93 34.54
CA ARG A 257 -4.59 -11.94 35.64
C ARG A 257 -3.80 -12.28 36.92
N THR A 258 -3.15 -13.44 37.02
CA THR A 258 -2.56 -13.89 38.29
C THR A 258 -1.03 -13.91 38.35
N LYS A 259 -0.32 -13.39 37.34
CA LYS A 259 1.16 -13.20 37.39
C LYS A 259 1.67 -11.81 37.09
N LEU A 260 0.79 -10.80 37.13
CA LEU A 260 1.16 -9.39 37.18
C LEU A 260 1.07 -8.88 38.62
N ALA A 261 1.65 -9.63 39.55
CA ALA A 261 2.19 -9.05 40.76
C ALA A 261 3.59 -8.57 40.41
N ILE A 262 3.73 -7.25 40.45
CA ILE A 262 4.96 -6.48 40.36
C ILE A 262 6.05 -7.15 41.20
N ASP A 263 7.01 -7.81 40.55
CA ASP A 263 8.38 -7.84 41.06
C ASP A 263 9.10 -6.68 40.36
N ASN A 264 9.44 -5.67 41.15
CA ASN A 264 10.21 -4.49 40.78
C ASN A 264 11.68 -4.82 40.46
N ASP A 265 11.96 -6.03 39.99
CA ASP A 265 13.32 -6.52 39.83
C ASP A 265 13.62 -6.72 38.35
N THR A 266 14.24 -5.71 37.75
CA THR A 266 15.28 -5.80 36.71
C THR A 266 15.15 -6.89 35.62
N SER A 267 13.94 -7.34 35.27
CA SER A 267 13.77 -8.47 34.35
C SER A 267 14.26 -8.05 32.98
N ALA A 268 15.40 -8.60 32.58
CA ALA A 268 16.06 -8.36 31.32
C ALA A 268 15.06 -8.58 30.17
N PHE A 269 14.53 -7.48 29.63
CA PHE A 269 13.76 -7.51 28.40
C PHE A 269 14.66 -8.12 27.32
N ARG A 270 14.17 -9.11 26.57
CA ARG A 270 14.92 -9.67 25.43
C ARG A 270 14.68 -8.79 24.21
N HIS A 271 15.74 -8.47 23.48
CA HIS A 271 15.69 -7.69 22.25
C HIS A 271 16.50 -8.42 21.20
N ASP A 272 15.96 -8.51 19.98
CA ASP A 272 16.67 -9.13 18.87
C ASP A 272 17.83 -8.25 18.41
N PHE A 273 17.61 -6.94 18.40
CA PHE A 273 18.60 -5.90 18.14
C PHE A 273 18.01 -4.54 18.56
N GLY A 274 18.84 -3.51 18.55
CA GLY A 274 18.40 -2.16 18.86
C GLY A 274 19.56 -1.18 18.81
N MET A 275 19.30 0.07 19.17
CA MET A 275 20.33 1.11 19.27
C MET A 275 20.10 1.92 20.52
N LYS A 276 21.17 2.47 21.09
CA LYS A 276 21.12 3.34 22.25
C LYS A 276 22.00 4.56 22.10
N LYS A 277 21.50 5.71 22.53
CA LYS A 277 22.28 6.94 22.68
C LYS A 277 23.19 6.81 23.88
N SER A 278 24.48 6.97 23.66
CA SER A 278 25.50 6.98 24.71
C SER A 278 25.68 8.39 25.30
N PRO A 279 26.36 8.50 26.46
CA PRO A 279 26.55 9.79 27.14
C PRO A 279 27.29 10.86 26.32
N ASP A 280 28.09 10.46 25.32
CA ASP A 280 28.78 11.38 24.41
C ASP A 280 27.88 11.91 23.28
N GLY A 281 26.59 11.53 23.30
CA GLY A 281 25.59 11.92 22.31
C GLY A 281 25.51 11.00 21.08
N LYS A 282 26.41 10.02 20.94
CA LYS A 282 26.42 9.10 19.78
C LYS A 282 25.55 7.88 19.98
N TYR A 283 24.97 7.37 18.89
CA TYR A 283 24.21 6.13 18.89
C TYR A 283 25.10 4.91 18.66
N HIS A 284 24.80 3.82 19.36
CA HIS A 284 25.51 2.54 19.24
C HIS A 284 24.52 1.38 19.15
N MET A 285 24.83 0.37 18.35
CA MET A 285 24.05 -0.86 18.29
C MET A 285 24.08 -1.61 19.63
N LEU A 286 22.90 -2.06 20.06
CA LEU A 286 22.73 -3.01 21.15
C LEU A 286 23.09 -4.41 20.66
N THR A 287 23.96 -5.10 21.39
CA THR A 287 24.20 -6.52 21.14
C THR A 287 22.99 -7.32 21.63
N PRO A 288 22.53 -8.34 20.87
CA PRO A 288 21.41 -9.17 21.30
C PRO A 288 21.73 -9.83 22.64
N LEU A 289 20.82 -9.75 23.61
CA LEU A 289 20.94 -10.51 24.84
C LEU A 289 20.35 -11.90 24.59
N ASP A 290 21.21 -12.86 24.26
CA ASP A 290 20.84 -14.27 24.10
C ASP A 290 20.56 -14.92 25.46
N LEU A 291 19.38 -14.67 26.02
CA LEU A 291 18.82 -15.58 27.01
C LEU A 291 18.30 -16.81 26.26
N ALA A 292 19.06 -17.90 26.31
CA ALA A 292 18.67 -19.19 25.80
C ALA A 292 17.30 -19.59 26.38
N GLY A 293 16.28 -19.83 25.53
CA GLY A 293 15.09 -20.52 26.04
C GLY A 293 13.74 -20.42 25.31
N SER A 294 13.45 -19.48 24.41
CA SER A 294 12.12 -19.47 23.74
C SER A 294 12.09 -18.90 22.33
N ASN A 295 11.40 -19.62 21.42
CA ASN A 295 11.03 -19.24 20.05
C ASN A 295 10.05 -18.06 20.01
N LYS A 296 10.49 -16.85 20.35
CA LYS A 296 9.61 -15.67 20.37
C LYS A 296 10.04 -14.67 19.30
N SER A 297 9.04 -14.12 18.60
CA SER A 297 9.19 -13.29 17.40
C SER A 297 8.99 -11.80 17.72
N PRO A 298 9.75 -10.88 17.12
CA PRO A 298 9.45 -9.45 17.14
C PRO A 298 8.27 -9.11 16.23
N ILE A 299 7.82 -10.06 15.41
CA ILE A 299 6.65 -9.91 14.55
C ILE A 299 5.42 -10.31 15.33
N PHE A 300 4.42 -9.42 15.35
CA PHE A 300 3.14 -9.68 15.97
C PHE A 300 1.99 -9.54 14.98
N LEU A 301 0.85 -10.11 15.34
CA LEU A 301 -0.38 -9.95 14.60
C LEU A 301 -1.34 -9.02 15.33
N SER A 302 -2.06 -8.21 14.58
CA SER A 302 -3.21 -7.45 15.08
C SER A 302 -4.44 -7.82 14.28
N ASP A 303 -5.56 -8.00 14.96
CA ASP A 303 -6.88 -8.18 14.35
C ASP A 303 -7.80 -7.04 14.76
N ASN A 304 -8.31 -6.32 13.77
CA ASN A 304 -9.32 -5.27 13.96
C ASN A 304 -10.64 -5.79 13.38
N GLU A 305 -11.46 -6.42 14.24
CA GLU A 305 -12.62 -7.22 13.84
C GLU A 305 -13.66 -6.48 12.98
N THR A 306 -13.80 -5.16 13.12
CA THR A 306 -14.59 -4.29 12.22
C THR A 306 -14.14 -2.83 12.35
N LEU A 307 -13.79 -2.20 11.23
CA LEU A 307 -13.59 -0.75 11.08
C LEU A 307 -14.70 -0.21 10.19
N THR A 308 -15.63 0.57 10.76
CA THR A 308 -16.73 1.19 10.01
C THR A 308 -16.59 2.70 10.02
N PHE A 309 -16.63 3.29 8.83
CA PHE A 309 -16.58 4.74 8.63
C PHE A 309 -17.79 5.14 7.78
N THR A 310 -18.58 6.09 8.26
CA THR A 310 -19.59 6.75 7.42
C THR A 310 -18.95 7.97 6.78
N LYS A 311 -18.83 7.92 5.46
CA LYS A 311 -18.32 9.03 4.65
C LYS A 311 -19.46 9.96 4.22
N VAL A 312 -19.10 11.17 3.78
CA VAL A 312 -20.08 12.15 3.30
C VAL A 312 -20.91 11.57 2.15
N GLY A 313 -22.23 11.80 2.19
CA GLY A 313 -23.19 11.21 1.24
C GLY A 313 -23.77 9.85 1.66
N GLY A 314 -23.49 9.40 2.90
CA GLY A 314 -24.05 8.15 3.44
C GLY A 314 -23.32 6.89 2.99
N THR A 315 -22.17 7.04 2.32
CA THR A 315 -21.32 5.92 1.89
C THR A 315 -20.64 5.31 3.12
N ILE A 316 -20.91 4.04 3.38
CA ILE A 316 -20.31 3.24 4.44
C ILE A 316 -19.08 2.54 3.86
N THR A 317 -17.93 2.74 4.52
CA THR A 317 -16.77 1.89 4.36
C THR A 317 -16.66 0.99 5.58
N SER A 318 -16.77 -0.33 5.42
CA SER A 318 -16.73 -1.29 6.52
C SER A 318 -15.85 -2.48 6.18
N PHE A 319 -14.84 -2.75 7.00
CA PHE A 319 -13.93 -3.88 6.75
C PHE A 319 -13.23 -4.36 8.02
N ILE A 320 -12.86 -5.64 8.03
CA ILE A 320 -11.90 -6.21 8.99
C ILE A 320 -10.50 -5.91 8.49
N LEU A 321 -9.58 -5.63 9.41
CA LEU A 321 -8.18 -5.44 9.05
C LEU A 321 -7.24 -6.23 9.94
N GLN A 322 -6.67 -7.28 9.35
CA GLN A 322 -5.69 -8.14 9.98
C GLN A 322 -4.30 -7.77 9.47
N ARG A 323 -3.34 -7.68 10.37
CA ARG A 323 -1.99 -7.21 10.04
C ARG A 323 -0.91 -8.03 10.70
N ALA A 324 0.21 -8.19 10.00
CA ALA A 324 1.49 -8.58 10.59
C ALA A 324 2.38 -7.34 10.69
N LYS A 325 2.98 -7.10 11.85
CA LYS A 325 3.81 -5.92 12.12
C LYS A 325 5.11 -6.28 12.84
N LEU A 326 6.17 -5.56 12.53
CA LEU A 326 7.43 -5.60 13.27
C LEU A 326 7.31 -4.69 14.49
N ASN A 327 7.40 -5.25 15.70
CA ASN A 327 7.37 -4.47 16.92
C ASN A 327 8.68 -3.70 17.12
N VAL A 328 8.55 -2.40 17.37
CA VAL A 328 9.68 -1.51 17.68
C VAL A 328 9.29 -0.65 18.87
N LYS A 329 10.02 -0.79 19.97
CA LYS A 329 9.92 0.05 21.16
C LYS A 329 10.88 1.22 21.06
N MET A 330 10.33 2.42 21.16
CA MET A 330 11.08 3.67 21.23
C MET A 330 11.08 4.18 22.66
N PHE A 331 12.26 4.27 23.26
CA PHE A 331 12.47 4.89 24.55
C PHE A 331 12.77 6.36 24.37
N ILE A 332 12.06 7.17 25.14
CA ILE A 332 12.10 8.62 25.11
C ILE A 332 12.28 9.14 26.52
N GLN A 333 12.85 10.33 26.64
CA GLN A 333 13.05 10.95 27.94
C GLN A 333 12.60 12.40 27.90
N LYS A 334 12.01 12.87 28.99
CA LYS A 334 11.70 14.28 29.23
C LYS A 334 12.17 14.61 30.64
N ASP A 335 13.09 15.57 30.75
CA ASP A 335 13.82 15.85 31.98
C ASP A 335 14.50 14.59 32.54
N SER A 336 14.09 14.11 33.71
CA SER A 336 14.58 12.89 34.36
C SER A 336 13.71 11.66 34.10
N HIS A 337 12.52 11.85 33.50
CA HIS A 337 11.52 10.80 33.35
C HIS A 337 11.77 10.03 32.06
N HIS A 338 11.92 8.71 32.18
CA HIS A 338 12.06 7.79 31.06
C HIS A 338 10.69 7.19 30.76
N ASN A 339 10.32 7.22 29.48
CA ASN A 339 9.07 6.65 28.98
C ASN A 339 9.36 5.81 27.72
N PHE A 340 8.39 5.04 27.27
CA PHE A 340 8.49 4.33 26.00
C PHE A 340 7.15 4.34 25.25
N THR A 341 7.23 4.19 23.93
CA THR A 341 6.08 3.96 23.06
C THR A 341 6.41 2.91 22.01
N ASN A 342 5.41 2.14 21.60
CA ASN A 342 5.53 1.26 20.43
C ASN A 342 5.32 2.07 19.14
N ILE A 343 6.20 1.88 18.17
CA ILE A 343 6.15 2.42 16.81
C ILE A 343 6.33 1.27 15.81
N ALA A 344 5.35 0.39 15.75
CA ALA A 344 5.43 -0.81 14.94
C ALA A 344 5.52 -0.49 13.44
N GLY A 345 6.37 -1.25 12.72
CA GLY A 345 6.50 -1.20 11.27
C GLY A 345 5.55 -2.18 10.57
N GLU A 346 4.99 -1.79 9.45
CA GLU A 346 4.06 -2.61 8.69
C GLU A 346 4.79 -3.68 7.86
N LEU A 347 4.25 -4.91 7.84
CA LEU A 347 4.77 -6.00 7.01
C LEU A 347 3.71 -6.50 6.04
N ILE A 348 2.52 -6.81 6.55
CA ILE A 348 1.40 -7.36 5.77
C ILE A 348 0.12 -6.73 6.30
N ASP A 349 -0.67 -6.13 5.42
CA ASP A 349 -2.01 -5.63 5.72
C ASP A 349 -3.04 -6.38 4.87
N VAL A 350 -4.03 -7.00 5.51
CA VAL A 350 -5.08 -7.78 4.84
C VAL A 350 -6.45 -7.24 5.24
N SER A 351 -7.11 -6.58 4.30
CA SER A 351 -8.47 -6.09 4.50
C SER A 351 -9.53 -7.07 4.00
N ILE A 352 -10.62 -7.23 4.75
CA ILE A 352 -11.77 -8.05 4.36
C ILE A 352 -13.00 -7.15 4.43
N PRO A 353 -13.55 -6.64 3.33
CA PRO A 353 -14.75 -5.80 3.38
C PRO A 353 -15.96 -6.56 3.89
N GLU A 354 -16.78 -5.88 4.68
CA GLU A 354 -18.04 -6.42 5.16
C GLU A 354 -19.16 -6.24 4.13
N LYS A 355 -20.27 -6.95 4.33
CA LYS A 355 -21.41 -6.99 3.40
C LYS A 355 -21.99 -5.61 3.08
N ASN A 356 -21.99 -4.72 4.07
CA ASN A 356 -22.52 -3.36 3.99
C ASN A 356 -21.52 -2.36 3.40
N ASP A 357 -20.29 -2.77 3.06
CA ASP A 357 -19.31 -1.90 2.43
C ASP A 357 -19.78 -1.48 1.03
N ASN A 358 -19.87 -0.17 0.80
CA ASN A 358 -20.26 0.37 -0.49
C ASN A 358 -19.20 0.12 -1.57
N GLY A 359 -17.92 0.01 -1.21
CA GLY A 359 -16.84 -0.33 -2.12
C GLY A 359 -16.98 -1.76 -2.68
N LEU A 360 -17.25 -2.73 -1.80
CA LEU A 360 -17.52 -4.13 -2.14
C LEU A 360 -18.75 -4.25 -3.04
N SER A 361 -19.84 -3.59 -2.64
CA SER A 361 -21.09 -3.57 -3.41
C SER A 361 -20.87 -2.96 -4.80
N GLY A 362 -20.12 -1.85 -4.87
CA GLY A 362 -19.75 -1.21 -6.13
C GLY A 362 -18.87 -2.08 -7.02
N PHE A 363 -17.89 -2.77 -6.43
CA PHE A 363 -17.01 -3.72 -7.14
C PHE A 363 -17.82 -4.84 -7.79
N TYR A 364 -18.66 -5.55 -7.03
CA TYR A 364 -19.46 -6.65 -7.57
C TYR A 364 -20.60 -6.20 -8.50
N LYS A 365 -21.16 -5.00 -8.30
CA LYS A 365 -22.11 -4.42 -9.27
C LYS A 365 -21.43 -4.23 -10.63
N LYS A 366 -20.25 -3.64 -10.64
CA LYS A 366 -19.47 -3.43 -11.87
C LYS A 366 -19.07 -4.74 -12.54
N ILE A 367 -18.63 -5.74 -11.76
CA ILE A 367 -18.36 -7.08 -12.29
C ILE A 367 -19.58 -7.68 -13.00
N LYS A 368 -20.79 -7.49 -12.46
CA LYS A 368 -22.03 -7.97 -13.11
C LYS A 368 -22.37 -7.23 -14.41
N GLU A 369 -21.99 -5.95 -14.50
CA GLU A 369 -22.17 -5.13 -15.71
C GLU A 369 -21.12 -5.44 -16.78
N THR A 370 -19.96 -5.98 -16.38
CA THR A 370 -18.84 -6.31 -17.26
C THR A 370 -18.34 -7.75 -17.04
N ASP A 371 -17.03 -7.98 -17.09
CA ASP A 371 -16.39 -9.23 -16.67
C ASP A 371 -15.33 -8.93 -15.59
N ILE A 372 -15.06 -9.89 -14.70
CA ILE A 372 -14.06 -9.72 -13.63
C ILE A 372 -12.67 -9.38 -14.17
N SER A 373 -12.32 -9.87 -15.36
CA SER A 373 -11.03 -9.58 -16.02
C SER A 373 -10.84 -8.11 -16.36
N HIS A 374 -11.92 -7.31 -16.37
CA HIS A 374 -11.81 -5.86 -16.51
C HIS A 374 -11.22 -5.20 -15.27
N TYR A 375 -11.36 -5.82 -14.09
CA TYR A 375 -10.99 -5.24 -12.80
C TYR A 375 -9.87 -5.96 -12.06
N VAL A 376 -9.76 -7.27 -12.28
CA VAL A 376 -8.77 -8.12 -11.62
C VAL A 376 -8.09 -8.99 -12.65
N GLU A 377 -6.76 -9.01 -12.63
CA GLU A 377 -5.95 -9.87 -13.49
C GLU A 377 -4.96 -10.69 -12.66
N ASN A 378 -4.73 -11.93 -13.07
CA ASN A 378 -3.72 -12.79 -12.46
C ASN A 378 -2.36 -12.49 -13.09
N TYR A 379 -1.46 -11.91 -12.28
CA TYR A 379 -0.10 -11.59 -12.69
C TYR A 379 0.89 -12.64 -12.21
N THR A 380 1.78 -13.06 -13.12
CA THR A 380 2.95 -13.86 -12.77
C THR A 380 4.09 -12.95 -12.33
N PHE A 381 4.62 -13.19 -11.14
CA PHE A 381 5.84 -12.57 -10.63
C PHE A 381 7.04 -13.49 -10.87
N GLU A 382 8.18 -12.94 -11.26
CA GLU A 382 9.39 -13.71 -11.56
C GLU A 382 10.66 -13.08 -10.96
N TYR A 383 11.53 -13.93 -10.42
CA TYR A 383 12.90 -13.57 -10.08
C TYR A 383 13.82 -14.80 -10.13
N ASN A 384 14.96 -14.69 -10.82
CA ASN A 384 15.93 -15.78 -10.99
C ASN A 384 15.28 -17.14 -11.39
N GLY A 385 14.31 -17.11 -12.30
CA GLY A 385 13.60 -18.29 -12.79
C GLY A 385 12.55 -18.88 -11.84
N ARG A 386 12.42 -18.37 -10.61
CA ARG A 386 11.29 -18.68 -9.71
C ARG A 386 10.08 -17.85 -10.12
N ARG A 387 8.89 -18.44 -10.01
CA ARG A 387 7.62 -17.79 -10.38
C ARG A 387 6.51 -18.09 -9.39
N PHE A 388 5.66 -17.10 -9.12
CA PHE A 388 4.40 -17.25 -8.42
C PHE A 388 3.33 -16.36 -9.05
N ASN A 389 2.06 -16.59 -8.72
CA ASN A 389 0.94 -15.82 -9.26
C ASN A 389 0.15 -15.12 -8.15
N LEU A 390 -0.26 -13.88 -8.40
CA LEU A 390 -1.20 -13.14 -7.56
C LEU A 390 -2.23 -12.43 -8.42
N ASN A 391 -3.47 -12.38 -7.94
CA ASN A 391 -4.47 -11.49 -8.54
C ASN A 391 -4.15 -10.05 -8.13
N CYS A 392 -4.12 -9.13 -9.08
CA CYS A 392 -3.92 -7.71 -8.83
C CYS A 392 -4.99 -6.89 -9.56
N TYR A 393 -5.17 -5.64 -9.15
CA TYR A 393 -6.05 -4.72 -9.87
C TYR A 393 -5.50 -4.36 -11.25
N THR A 394 -6.40 -4.28 -12.22
CA THR A 394 -6.09 -3.74 -13.55
C THR A 394 -5.92 -2.22 -13.49
N ILE A 395 -5.31 -1.63 -14.54
CA ILE A 395 -5.22 -0.17 -14.69
C ILE A 395 -6.62 0.46 -14.66
N ASP A 396 -7.61 -0.18 -15.27
CA ASP A 396 -8.98 0.33 -15.32
C ASP A 396 -9.61 0.39 -13.93
N TYR A 397 -9.43 -0.65 -13.11
CA TYR A 397 -9.89 -0.58 -11.72
C TYR A 397 -9.16 0.47 -10.90
N LEU A 398 -7.84 0.62 -11.10
CA LEU A 398 -7.05 1.62 -10.37
C LEU A 398 -7.51 3.06 -10.70
N ILE A 399 -7.90 3.32 -11.96
CA ILE A 399 -8.52 4.60 -12.36
C ILE A 399 -9.85 4.80 -11.65
N ASP A 400 -10.72 3.79 -11.70
CA ASP A 400 -12.04 3.83 -11.09
C ASP A 400 -11.97 4.03 -9.56
N ASP A 401 -11.07 3.32 -8.89
CA ASP A 401 -10.89 3.39 -7.45
C ASP A 401 -10.32 4.75 -7.01
N LEU A 402 -9.32 5.28 -7.74
CA LEU A 402 -8.83 6.64 -7.49
C LEU A 402 -9.91 7.71 -7.73
N GLY A 403 -10.71 7.56 -8.79
CA GLY A 403 -11.84 8.44 -9.08
C GLY A 403 -12.89 8.41 -7.96
N ARG A 404 -13.28 7.21 -7.51
CA ARG A 404 -14.20 7.02 -6.38
C ARG A 404 -13.66 7.68 -5.11
N MET A 405 -12.39 7.45 -4.78
CA MET A 405 -11.73 8.05 -3.61
C MET A 405 -11.71 9.59 -3.66
N LEU A 406 -11.58 10.19 -4.85
CA LEU A 406 -11.53 11.64 -5.04
C LEU A 406 -12.92 12.31 -5.04
N PHE A 407 -13.94 11.65 -5.59
CA PHE A 407 -15.21 12.32 -5.92
C PHE A 407 -16.47 11.67 -5.32
N THR A 408 -16.38 10.45 -4.79
CA THR A 408 -17.50 9.71 -4.21
C THR A 408 -17.34 9.54 -2.71
N ASP A 409 -16.14 9.17 -2.28
CA ASP A 409 -15.83 8.95 -0.87
C ASP A 409 -15.63 10.27 -0.11
N SER A 410 -15.33 11.36 -0.83
CA SER A 410 -15.13 12.69 -0.27
C SER A 410 -16.11 13.65 -0.93
N GLU A 411 -16.74 14.53 -0.13
CA GLU A 411 -17.66 15.54 -0.66
C GLU A 411 -16.98 16.48 -1.67
N LEU A 412 -15.76 16.88 -1.30
CA LEU A 412 -14.84 17.71 -2.07
C LEU A 412 -13.46 17.04 -2.06
N PRO A 413 -12.72 17.02 -3.18
CA PRO A 413 -11.46 16.28 -3.28
C PRO A 413 -10.42 16.66 -2.22
N TRP A 414 -10.28 17.96 -1.91
CA TRP A 414 -9.29 18.48 -0.96
C TRP A 414 -9.63 18.24 0.50
N LYS A 415 -10.80 17.65 0.82
CA LYS A 415 -11.05 17.12 2.17
C LYS A 415 -10.23 15.85 2.44
N ASP A 416 -9.68 15.22 1.40
CA ASP A 416 -8.73 14.13 1.56
C ASP A 416 -7.28 14.64 1.58
N SER A 417 -6.54 14.42 2.66
CA SER A 417 -5.15 14.86 2.82
C SER A 417 -4.18 14.30 1.76
N LYS A 418 -4.56 13.26 1.01
CA LYS A 418 -3.77 12.63 -0.06
C LYS A 418 -4.32 12.96 -1.46
N TYR A 419 -5.26 13.89 -1.62
CA TYR A 419 -5.89 14.19 -2.91
C TYR A 419 -4.87 14.53 -4.01
N ALA A 420 -3.87 15.36 -3.73
CA ALA A 420 -2.89 15.77 -4.72
C ALA A 420 -2.07 14.58 -5.23
N LYS A 421 -1.71 13.66 -4.32
CA LYS A 421 -1.04 12.40 -4.65
C LYS A 421 -1.94 11.50 -5.50
N ARG A 422 -3.23 11.42 -5.20
CA ARG A 422 -4.22 10.65 -5.99
C ARG A 422 -4.43 11.24 -7.39
N ILE A 423 -4.50 12.57 -7.51
CA ILE A 423 -4.57 13.26 -8.81
C ILE A 423 -3.34 12.95 -9.66
N ARG A 424 -2.13 13.08 -9.09
CA ARG A 424 -0.89 12.74 -9.80
C ARG A 424 -0.86 11.27 -10.25
N ARG A 425 -1.31 10.35 -9.39
CA ARG A 425 -1.44 8.93 -9.75
C ARG A 425 -2.44 8.71 -10.88
N LEU A 426 -3.61 9.33 -10.80
CA LEU A 426 -4.67 9.23 -11.81
C LEU A 426 -4.20 9.73 -13.18
N PHE A 427 -3.54 10.89 -13.22
CA PHE A 427 -2.99 11.45 -14.46
C PHE A 427 -1.88 10.58 -15.07
N LEU A 428 -1.07 9.90 -14.25
CA LEU A 428 -0.13 8.93 -14.77
C LEU A 428 -0.86 7.71 -15.37
N LEU A 429 -1.91 7.19 -14.72
CA LEU A 429 -2.69 6.09 -15.29
C LEU A 429 -3.38 6.50 -16.60
N TYR A 430 -3.85 7.73 -16.70
CA TYR A 430 -4.33 8.29 -17.97
C TYR A 430 -3.26 8.36 -19.04
N LEU A 431 -2.03 8.75 -18.70
CA LEU A 431 -0.92 8.67 -19.64
C LEU A 431 -0.71 7.24 -20.13
N ILE A 432 -0.72 6.26 -19.21
CA ILE A 432 -0.58 4.85 -19.57
C ILE A 432 -1.72 4.42 -20.51
N LYS A 433 -2.98 4.71 -20.17
CA LYS A 433 -4.14 4.38 -21.02
C LYS A 433 -4.08 5.06 -22.39
N LEU A 434 -3.61 6.30 -22.47
CA LEU A 434 -3.40 6.98 -23.75
C LEU A 434 -2.35 6.24 -24.59
N LEU A 435 -1.21 5.90 -23.98
CA LEU A 435 -0.12 5.18 -24.64
C LEU A 435 -0.49 3.76 -25.06
N THR A 436 -1.44 3.12 -24.36
CA THR A 436 -1.92 1.78 -24.68
C THR A 436 -3.20 1.73 -25.50
N SER A 437 -3.84 2.87 -25.72
CA SER A 437 -5.07 2.93 -26.49
C SER A 437 -4.84 2.65 -27.97
N ASN A 438 -5.92 2.33 -28.69
CA ASN A 438 -5.89 2.22 -30.15
C ASN A 438 -5.86 3.60 -30.87
N HIS A 439 -5.72 4.70 -30.12
CA HIS A 439 -5.66 6.03 -30.69
C HIS A 439 -4.28 6.33 -31.26
N THR A 440 -4.25 7.04 -32.38
CA THR A 440 -3.00 7.52 -32.97
C THR A 440 -2.42 8.64 -32.14
N PHE A 441 -1.10 8.83 -32.28
CA PHE A 441 -0.41 9.91 -31.60
C PHE A 441 -0.99 11.29 -31.95
N ASP A 442 -1.35 11.50 -33.22
CA ASP A 442 -1.99 12.73 -33.70
C ASP A 442 -3.38 12.95 -33.10
N GLU A 443 -4.17 11.90 -32.87
CA GLU A 443 -5.46 12.00 -32.18
C GLU A 443 -5.28 12.45 -30.72
N ILE A 444 -4.29 11.90 -30.02
CA ILE A 444 -3.97 12.26 -28.64
C ILE A 444 -3.42 13.69 -28.57
N ALA A 445 -2.50 14.04 -29.47
CA ALA A 445 -1.98 15.39 -29.57
C ALA A 445 -3.08 16.41 -29.91
N GLY A 446 -3.96 16.07 -30.85
CA GLY A 446 -5.13 16.86 -31.23
C GLY A 446 -6.05 17.12 -30.05
N PHE A 447 -6.30 16.11 -29.22
CA PHE A 447 -7.01 16.26 -27.95
C PHE A 447 -6.35 17.33 -27.07
N PHE A 448 -5.06 17.18 -26.74
CA PHE A 448 -4.37 18.15 -25.87
C PHE A 448 -4.33 19.57 -26.45
N LEU A 449 -4.25 19.74 -27.77
CA LEU A 449 -4.32 21.04 -28.43
C LEU A 449 -5.70 21.68 -28.32
N GLN A 450 -6.75 20.89 -28.51
CA GLN A 450 -8.15 21.34 -28.47
C GLN A 450 -8.62 21.64 -27.04
N THR A 451 -8.00 21.03 -26.04
CA THR A 451 -8.28 21.22 -24.62
C THR A 451 -7.28 22.15 -23.93
N HIS A 452 -6.51 22.95 -24.66
CA HIS A 452 -5.61 23.91 -24.03
C HIS A 452 -6.40 25.00 -23.30
N GLY A 453 -6.06 25.28 -22.03
CA GLY A 453 -6.79 26.25 -21.20
C GLY A 453 -8.17 25.79 -20.72
N ILE A 454 -8.48 24.49 -20.85
CA ILE A 454 -9.76 23.88 -20.50
C ILE A 454 -10.22 24.13 -19.07
N PHE A 455 -9.30 24.17 -18.11
CA PHE A 455 -9.65 24.33 -16.69
C PHE A 455 -9.98 25.77 -16.29
N GLY A 456 -9.88 26.72 -17.23
CA GLY A 456 -10.42 28.07 -17.08
C GLY A 456 -11.84 28.23 -17.62
N GLN A 457 -12.46 27.17 -18.13
CA GLN A 457 -13.83 27.18 -18.66
C GLN A 457 -14.85 26.79 -17.58
N ASP A 458 -16.10 27.21 -17.74
CA ASP A 458 -17.18 26.95 -16.77
C ASP A 458 -18.06 25.73 -17.13
N SER A 459 -17.86 25.08 -18.28
CA SER A 459 -18.81 24.06 -18.78
C SER A 459 -18.15 22.84 -19.43
N TYR A 460 -18.59 21.67 -18.97
CA TYR A 460 -18.26 20.36 -19.55
C TYR A 460 -18.75 20.21 -21.00
N ALA A 461 -19.84 20.87 -21.39
CA ALA A 461 -20.43 20.72 -22.73
C ALA A 461 -19.44 21.10 -23.85
N PHE A 462 -18.53 22.04 -23.58
CA PHE A 462 -17.49 22.45 -24.52
C PHE A 462 -16.51 21.31 -24.83
N ILE A 463 -16.24 20.44 -23.85
CA ILE A 463 -15.16 19.44 -23.93
C ILE A 463 -15.67 18.03 -24.14
N GLN A 464 -16.97 17.82 -23.89
CA GLN A 464 -17.65 16.54 -24.04
C GLN A 464 -17.32 15.85 -25.37
N PRO A 465 -17.29 16.52 -26.55
CA PRO A 465 -16.96 15.85 -27.81
C PRO A 465 -15.53 15.28 -27.84
N PHE A 466 -14.59 15.95 -27.16
CA PHE A 466 -13.18 15.55 -27.11
C PHE A 466 -12.95 14.45 -26.05
N VAL A 467 -13.52 14.62 -24.87
CA VAL A 467 -13.44 13.65 -23.77
C VAL A 467 -14.18 12.35 -24.11
N SER A 468 -15.27 12.41 -24.87
CA SER A 468 -16.00 11.20 -25.31
C SER A 468 -15.15 10.28 -26.18
N LYS A 469 -14.11 10.79 -26.85
CA LYS A 469 -13.14 9.94 -27.55
C LYS A 469 -12.26 9.14 -26.59
N PHE A 470 -12.00 9.68 -25.40
CA PHE A 470 -11.19 9.08 -24.35
C PHE A 470 -12.08 8.74 -23.14
N GLY A 471 -13.00 7.78 -23.33
CA GLY A 471 -14.05 7.47 -22.35
C GLY A 471 -13.56 7.21 -20.92
N PHE A 472 -12.32 6.73 -20.74
CA PHE A 472 -11.70 6.51 -19.42
C PHE A 472 -11.40 7.80 -18.63
N MET A 473 -11.42 8.97 -19.26
CA MET A 473 -11.29 10.28 -18.60
C MET A 473 -12.65 10.93 -18.30
N LYS A 474 -13.73 10.40 -18.87
CA LYS A 474 -15.06 11.04 -18.89
C LYS A 474 -15.54 11.42 -17.50
N GLN A 475 -15.57 10.45 -16.59
CA GLN A 475 -16.08 10.65 -15.24
C GLN A 475 -15.27 11.68 -14.46
N PHE A 476 -13.94 11.73 -14.64
CA PHE A 476 -13.10 12.74 -13.99
C PHE A 476 -13.49 14.16 -14.44
N PHE A 477 -13.65 14.39 -15.73
CA PHE A 477 -14.01 15.70 -16.23
C PHE A 477 -15.42 16.09 -15.81
N GLU A 478 -16.40 15.18 -15.88
CA GLU A 478 -17.77 15.43 -15.39
C GLU A 478 -17.75 15.88 -13.93
N ASN A 479 -17.06 15.11 -13.07
CA ASN A 479 -16.93 15.47 -11.66
C ASN A 479 -16.18 16.80 -11.46
N PHE A 480 -15.11 17.07 -12.23
CA PHE A 480 -14.34 18.30 -12.13
C PHE A 480 -15.20 19.55 -12.37
N PHE A 481 -16.04 19.56 -13.42
CA PHE A 481 -16.90 20.69 -13.73
C PHE A 481 -18.09 20.84 -12.77
N ASP A 482 -18.53 19.75 -12.14
CA ASP A 482 -19.58 19.78 -11.13
C ASP A 482 -19.11 20.37 -9.79
N LEU A 483 -17.79 20.34 -9.48
CA LEU A 483 -17.26 20.85 -8.21
C LEU A 483 -17.54 22.34 -8.01
N LYS A 484 -17.34 23.17 -9.04
CA LYS A 484 -17.59 24.61 -8.93
C LYS A 484 -19.06 24.88 -8.60
N GLN A 485 -19.97 24.13 -9.22
CA GLN A 485 -21.41 24.23 -8.92
C GLN A 485 -21.74 23.79 -7.49
N LYS A 486 -21.00 22.83 -6.91
CA LYS A 486 -21.16 22.45 -5.49
C LYS A 486 -20.74 23.60 -4.57
N ILE A 487 -19.58 24.22 -4.82
CA ILE A 487 -19.10 25.38 -4.05
C ILE A 487 -20.07 26.55 -4.18
N ASP A 488 -20.63 26.78 -5.38
CA ASP A 488 -21.52 27.90 -5.62
C ASP A 488 -22.83 27.84 -4.83
N LYS A 489 -23.24 26.64 -4.42
CA LYS A 489 -24.42 26.38 -3.58
C LYS A 489 -24.17 26.58 -2.08
N ILE A 490 -22.93 26.76 -1.65
CA ILE A 490 -22.61 27.04 -0.24
C ILE A 490 -23.21 28.40 0.12
N SER A 491 -24.06 28.41 1.16
CA SER A 491 -24.82 29.60 1.55
C SER A 491 -24.02 30.54 2.44
N ASP A 492 -23.08 30.02 3.24
CA ASP A 492 -22.19 30.82 4.08
C ASP A 492 -21.09 31.47 3.21
N PRO A 493 -21.00 32.82 3.15
CA PRO A 493 -19.99 33.50 2.35
C PRO A 493 -18.54 33.23 2.79
N VAL A 494 -18.29 33.01 4.08
CA VAL A 494 -16.95 32.75 4.63
C VAL A 494 -16.52 31.35 4.25
N GLU A 495 -17.36 30.35 4.51
CA GLU A 495 -17.11 28.97 4.11
C GLU A 495 -16.92 28.88 2.59
N LYS A 496 -17.78 29.54 1.81
CA LYS A 496 -17.67 29.58 0.35
C LYS A 496 -16.33 30.14 -0.11
N ALA A 497 -15.83 31.22 0.52
CA ALA A 497 -14.54 31.80 0.20
C ALA A 497 -13.38 30.84 0.52
N GLU A 498 -13.43 30.15 1.66
CA GLU A 498 -12.42 29.15 2.04
C GLU A 498 -12.40 27.96 1.08
N GLN A 499 -13.55 27.42 0.70
CA GLN A 499 -13.63 26.33 -0.27
C GLN A 499 -13.18 26.77 -1.66
N MET A 500 -13.38 28.03 -2.04
CA MET A 500 -12.91 28.58 -3.32
C MET A 500 -11.38 28.61 -3.39
N ILE A 501 -10.69 29.00 -2.31
CA ILE A 501 -9.22 28.98 -2.25
C ILE A 501 -8.70 27.54 -2.46
N LYS A 502 -9.27 26.57 -1.74
CA LYS A 502 -8.89 25.15 -1.90
C LYS A 502 -9.22 24.60 -3.29
N TYR A 503 -10.31 25.08 -3.90
CA TYR A 503 -10.65 24.76 -5.28
C TYR A 503 -9.61 25.29 -6.26
N GLU A 504 -9.12 26.52 -6.09
CA GLU A 504 -8.05 27.07 -6.94
C GLU A 504 -6.76 26.23 -6.84
N GLU A 505 -6.35 25.82 -5.63
CA GLU A 505 -5.21 24.92 -5.42
C GLU A 505 -5.41 23.56 -6.11
N TYR A 506 -6.64 23.02 -6.04
CA TYR A 506 -7.03 21.81 -6.75
C TYR A 506 -6.96 21.99 -8.27
N VAL A 507 -7.49 23.09 -8.81
CA VAL A 507 -7.46 23.42 -10.24
C VAL A 507 -6.02 23.56 -10.73
N ASN A 508 -5.14 24.19 -9.95
CA ASN A 508 -3.72 24.30 -10.25
C ASN A 508 -3.07 22.91 -10.30
N THR A 509 -3.35 22.05 -9.32
CA THR A 509 -2.83 20.68 -9.30
C THR A 509 -3.27 19.89 -10.53
N VAL A 510 -4.54 20.00 -10.93
CA VAL A 510 -5.08 19.33 -12.13
C VAL A 510 -4.43 19.89 -13.41
N THR A 511 -4.38 21.21 -13.52
CA THR A 511 -3.81 21.93 -14.67
C THR A 511 -2.33 21.60 -14.87
N ASP A 512 -1.54 21.55 -13.79
CA ASP A 512 -0.13 21.21 -13.84
C ASP A 512 0.13 19.79 -14.34
N ASN A 513 -0.73 18.84 -13.99
CA ASN A 513 -0.62 17.46 -14.47
C ASN A 513 -1.07 17.35 -15.92
N PHE A 514 -2.14 18.04 -16.30
CA PHE A 514 -2.61 18.07 -17.68
C PHE A 514 -1.60 18.71 -18.65
N ASN A 515 -1.05 19.87 -18.27
CA ASN A 515 0.00 20.56 -19.02
C ASN A 515 1.25 19.70 -19.14
N PHE A 516 1.59 18.94 -18.09
CA PHE A 516 2.69 17.99 -18.18
C PHE A 516 2.41 16.90 -19.23
N LEU A 517 1.22 16.28 -19.24
CA LEU A 517 0.87 15.32 -20.28
C LEU A 517 0.96 15.95 -21.68
N GLN A 518 0.40 17.16 -21.86
CA GLN A 518 0.54 17.91 -23.10
C GLN A 518 2.01 18.08 -23.53
N SER A 519 2.92 18.36 -22.60
CA SER A 519 4.36 18.51 -22.89
C SER A 519 5.01 17.19 -23.34
N VAL A 520 4.64 16.06 -22.72
CA VAL A 520 5.11 14.73 -23.12
C VAL A 520 4.73 14.43 -24.56
N PHE A 521 3.50 14.77 -24.96
CA PHE A 521 3.05 14.51 -26.32
C PHE A 521 3.64 15.52 -27.33
N LYS A 522 3.72 16.82 -26.98
CA LYS A 522 4.29 17.86 -27.85
C LYS A 522 5.75 17.58 -28.24
N ASP A 523 6.56 17.13 -27.28
CA ASP A 523 7.97 16.82 -27.52
C ASP A 523 8.17 15.63 -28.47
N GLN A 524 7.26 14.66 -28.46
CA GLN A 524 7.29 13.52 -29.39
C GLN A 524 6.89 13.92 -30.81
N ILE A 525 5.91 14.81 -31.02
CA ILE A 525 5.56 15.33 -32.37
C ILE A 525 6.79 15.95 -33.05
N ASN A 526 7.57 16.71 -32.27
CA ASN A 526 8.77 17.35 -32.80
C ASN A 526 9.86 16.33 -33.18
N ILE A 527 9.92 15.19 -32.49
CA ILE A 527 10.85 14.10 -32.78
C ILE A 527 10.37 13.29 -34.00
N SER A 528 9.08 12.91 -34.06
CA SER A 528 8.51 12.09 -35.14
C SER A 528 8.57 12.78 -36.51
N ARG A 529 8.47 14.11 -36.54
CA ARG A 529 8.69 14.93 -37.76
C ARG A 529 10.12 14.89 -38.30
N THR A 530 11.11 14.52 -37.48
CA THR A 530 12.54 14.48 -37.89
C THR A 530 13.05 13.07 -38.15
N LYS A 531 12.41 12.05 -37.58
CA LYS A 531 12.56 10.63 -37.91
C LYS A 531 11.21 9.96 -37.70
N PRO A 532 10.63 9.26 -38.67
CA PRO A 532 9.43 8.46 -38.43
C PRO A 532 9.81 7.37 -37.43
N LEU A 533 9.59 7.62 -36.15
CA LEU A 533 9.20 6.55 -35.25
C LEU A 533 7.84 6.15 -35.79
N GLU A 534 7.75 4.96 -36.40
CA GLU A 534 6.46 4.41 -36.73
C GLU A 534 5.62 4.46 -35.45
N ASP A 535 4.56 5.26 -35.46
CA ASP A 535 3.65 5.48 -34.32
C ASP A 535 3.06 4.15 -33.80
N SER A 536 3.17 3.09 -34.61
CA SER A 536 2.85 1.70 -34.27
C SER A 536 3.81 1.05 -33.27
N VAL A 537 5.08 1.45 -33.19
CA VAL A 537 6.12 0.70 -32.46
C VAL A 537 6.09 1.00 -30.96
N ILE A 538 5.94 2.25 -30.53
CA ILE A 538 5.86 2.57 -29.09
C ILE A 538 4.56 2.03 -28.52
N GLY A 539 3.41 2.31 -29.16
CA GLY A 539 2.11 1.79 -28.74
C GLY A 539 2.10 0.26 -28.72
N ALA A 540 2.61 -0.40 -29.77
CA ALA A 540 2.70 -1.86 -29.77
C ALA A 540 3.70 -2.42 -28.75
N ILE A 541 4.81 -1.73 -28.45
CA ILE A 541 5.77 -2.20 -27.43
C ILE A 541 5.17 -2.03 -26.03
N VAL A 542 4.53 -0.89 -25.74
CA VAL A 542 3.88 -0.64 -24.45
C VAL A 542 2.68 -1.58 -24.28
N ASN A 543 1.85 -1.78 -25.31
CA ASN A 543 0.79 -2.78 -25.33
C ASN A 543 1.35 -4.19 -25.15
N ARG A 544 2.38 -4.60 -25.89
CA ARG A 544 3.02 -5.90 -25.64
C ARG A 544 3.55 -6.01 -24.21
N SER A 545 4.03 -4.92 -23.62
CA SER A 545 4.55 -4.94 -22.26
C SER A 545 3.46 -4.94 -21.19
N ILE A 546 2.25 -4.49 -21.47
CA ILE A 546 1.13 -4.41 -20.51
C ILE A 546 0.15 -5.57 -20.76
N ASP A 547 -0.20 -5.84 -22.01
CA ASP A 547 -1.18 -6.84 -22.46
C ASP A 547 -0.62 -8.26 -22.62
N ASN A 548 0.68 -8.48 -22.92
CA ASN A 548 1.18 -9.86 -23.16
C ASN A 548 1.43 -10.67 -21.89
N LYS A 549 0.88 -10.28 -20.73
CA LYS A 549 1.07 -11.01 -19.46
C LYS A 549 2.55 -11.35 -19.18
N MET A 550 3.47 -10.49 -19.64
CA MET A 550 4.89 -10.68 -19.34
C MET A 550 5.04 -10.75 -17.82
N PRO A 551 5.85 -11.70 -17.30
CA PRO A 551 6.08 -11.79 -15.87
C PRO A 551 6.57 -10.46 -15.31
N ILE A 552 5.99 -10.03 -14.19
CA ILE A 552 6.45 -8.89 -13.41
C ILE A 552 7.77 -9.32 -12.76
N THR A 553 8.86 -8.61 -13.04
CA THR A 553 10.11 -8.90 -12.35
C THR A 553 10.09 -8.27 -10.96
N ILE A 554 10.61 -8.94 -9.94
CA ILE A 554 10.56 -8.40 -8.56
C ILE A 554 11.32 -7.07 -8.42
N GLU A 555 12.32 -6.81 -9.26
CA GLU A 555 13.00 -5.50 -9.32
C GLU A 555 12.06 -4.35 -9.69
N GLN A 556 10.93 -4.64 -10.34
CA GLN A 556 9.89 -3.65 -10.60
C GLN A 556 9.19 -3.24 -9.29
N LEU A 557 9.08 -4.13 -8.30
CA LEU A 557 8.61 -3.79 -6.94
C LEU A 557 9.63 -2.95 -6.16
N GLY A 558 10.93 -3.08 -6.45
CA GLY A 558 12.00 -2.24 -5.89
C GLY A 558 13.24 -3.04 -5.46
N GLY A 559 14.20 -2.37 -4.81
CA GLY A 559 15.32 -3.04 -4.14
C GLY A 559 16.72 -2.89 -4.73
N ASN A 560 16.81 -2.18 -5.84
CA ASN A 560 18.07 -1.65 -6.34
C ASN A 560 17.73 -0.55 -7.34
N ASP A 561 17.27 0.60 -6.85
CA ASP A 561 17.14 1.79 -7.69
C ASP A 561 18.49 2.11 -8.34
N LEU A 562 19.61 1.64 -7.76
CA LEU A 562 20.95 1.64 -8.36
C LEU A 562 21.03 0.92 -9.73
N TYR A 563 20.29 -0.16 -10.00
CA TYR A 563 20.31 -0.83 -11.32
C TYR A 563 19.62 0.04 -12.38
N TYR A 564 18.41 0.52 -12.09
CA TYR A 564 17.67 1.41 -12.99
C TYR A 564 18.34 2.78 -13.10
N TYR A 565 18.92 3.29 -12.01
CA TYR A 565 19.72 4.51 -11.97
C TYR A 565 21.03 4.34 -12.76
N LYS A 566 21.73 3.20 -12.68
CA LYS A 566 22.90 2.90 -13.53
C LYS A 566 22.50 2.77 -15.00
N LYS A 567 21.38 2.12 -15.30
CA LYS A 567 20.80 2.03 -16.65
C LYS A 567 20.44 3.44 -17.16
N TYR A 568 19.83 4.27 -16.31
CA TYR A 568 19.57 5.70 -16.54
C TYR A 568 20.84 6.49 -16.82
N LEU A 569 21.87 6.41 -15.97
CA LEU A 569 23.15 7.10 -16.14
C LEU A 569 23.85 6.68 -17.44
N LYS A 570 23.78 5.38 -17.78
CA LYS A 570 24.30 4.85 -19.05
C LYS A 570 23.56 5.46 -20.25
N TYR A 571 22.23 5.54 -20.22
CA TYR A 571 21.44 6.15 -21.30
C TYR A 571 21.62 7.66 -21.37
N LYS A 572 21.68 8.37 -20.24
CA LYS A 572 22.01 9.81 -20.15
C LYS A 572 23.36 10.09 -20.81
N GLY A 573 24.39 9.31 -20.46
CA GLY A 573 25.71 9.43 -21.07
C GLY A 573 25.70 9.15 -22.58
N LYS A 574 24.88 8.20 -23.06
CA LYS A 574 24.70 7.95 -24.50
C LYS A 574 24.02 9.14 -25.19
N TYR A 575 22.93 9.65 -24.62
CA TYR A 575 22.16 10.76 -25.17
C TYR A 575 22.97 12.07 -25.25
N LEU A 576 23.68 12.43 -24.17
CA LEU A 576 24.55 13.61 -24.16
C LEU A 576 25.67 13.52 -25.22
N ARG A 577 26.19 12.31 -25.49
CA ARG A 577 27.16 12.09 -26.57
C ARG A 577 26.55 12.25 -27.96
N GLU A 578 25.31 11.83 -28.16
CA GLU A 578 24.61 12.00 -29.44
C GLU A 578 24.21 13.46 -29.69
N ILE A 579 23.78 14.21 -28.66
CA ILE A 579 23.58 15.67 -28.77
C ILE A 579 24.88 16.36 -29.18
N ASN A 580 25.99 16.04 -28.53
CA ASN A 580 27.28 16.67 -28.84
C ASN A 580 27.77 16.34 -30.26
N LYS A 581 27.38 15.22 -30.85
CA LYS A 581 27.67 14.89 -32.26
C LYS A 581 26.81 15.65 -33.27
N SER A 582 25.66 16.20 -32.86
CA SER A 582 24.80 17.02 -33.73
C SER A 582 25.15 18.52 -33.70
N TYR A 583 26.12 18.92 -32.87
CA TYR A 583 26.63 20.30 -32.76
C TYR A 583 28.04 20.50 -33.35
N TYR A 584 28.63 19.44 -33.91
CA TYR A 584 29.85 19.48 -34.74
C TYR A 584 29.53 18.84 -36.08
#